data_AF-A0A8J8F1X7-F1
#
_entry.id   AF-A0A8J8F1X7-F1
#
_cell.length_a   1.000
_cell.length_b   1.000
_cell.length_c   1.000
_cell.angle_alpha   90.00
_cell.angle_beta   90.00
_cell.angle_gamma   90.00
#
_symmetry.space_group_name_H-M   'P 1'
#
loop_
_entity.id
_entity.type
_entity.pdbx_description
1 polymer ?
#
loop_
_entity_poly.entity_id
_entity_poly.type
_entity_poly.pdbx_seq_one_letter_code
_entity_poly.pdbx_strand_id
1 'polypeptide(L)'
;MMGEGIVFAIWGLGVILWIIGLAAIIWVIYDVVTKQKTMPDGEKVIWIIVALFLNIIGAIIYYIIVKASHKYEGEPEENNENPDEPIVF
;
A
#
# COMPACT_ATOMS: atom_id res chain seq x y z
N MET A 1 -30.95 -31.36 -7.79
CA MET A 1 -29.65 -31.88 -7.30
C MET A 1 -28.43 -31.16 -7.89
N MET A 2 -28.50 -30.38 -8.99
CA MET A 2 -27.31 -29.72 -9.58
C MET A 2 -27.06 -28.27 -9.08
N GLY A 3 -28.08 -27.58 -8.55
CA GLY A 3 -27.98 -26.16 -8.13
C GLY A 3 -27.28 -25.94 -6.78
N GLU A 4 -27.32 -26.91 -5.87
CA GLU A 4 -26.76 -26.79 -4.52
C GLU A 4 -25.22 -26.70 -4.56
N GLY A 5 -24.57 -27.49 -5.43
CA GLY A 5 -23.11 -27.49 -5.58
C GLY A 5 -22.55 -26.14 -6.06
N ILE A 6 -23.26 -25.45 -6.96
CA ILE A 6 -22.85 -24.13 -7.46
C ILE A 6 -22.93 -23.08 -6.35
N VAL A 7 -23.98 -23.14 -5.51
CA VAL A 7 -24.13 -22.22 -4.38
C VAL A 7 -23.00 -22.39 -3.38
N PHE A 8 -22.62 -23.63 -3.04
CA PHE A 8 -21.48 -23.90 -2.15
C PHE A 8 -20.15 -23.42 -2.75
N ALA A 9 -19.95 -23.56 -4.06
CA ALA A 9 -18.74 -23.08 -4.74
C ALA A 9 -18.64 -21.54 -4.70
N ILE A 10 -19.73 -20.83 -4.98
CA ILE A 10 -19.78 -19.35 -4.94
C ILE A 10 -19.58 -18.86 -3.50
N TRP A 11 -20.20 -19.51 -2.52
CA TRP A 11 -20.01 -19.20 -1.11
C TRP A 11 -18.56 -19.41 -0.66
N GLY A 12 -17.97 -20.56 -1.02
CA GLY A 12 -16.57 -20.85 -0.70
C GLY A 12 -15.60 -19.84 -1.32
N LEU A 13 -15.80 -19.50 -2.59
CA LEU A 13 -14.98 -18.49 -3.28
C LEU A 13 -15.11 -17.11 -2.64
N GLY A 14 -16.34 -16.71 -2.27
CA GLY A 14 -16.61 -15.43 -1.62
C GLY A 14 -15.90 -15.30 -0.27
N VAL A 15 -15.90 -16.36 0.54
CA VAL A 15 -15.18 -16.39 1.83
C VAL A 15 -13.67 -16.29 1.64
N ILE A 16 -13.12 -17.00 0.65
CA ILE A 16 -11.68 -16.94 0.34
C ILE A 16 -11.27 -15.53 -0.07
N LEU A 17 -12.01 -14.90 -0.98
CA LEU A 17 -11.74 -13.53 -1.42
C LEU A 17 -11.84 -12.52 -0.27
N TRP A 18 -12.79 -12.72 0.64
CA TRP A 18 -12.95 -11.88 1.82
C TRP A 18 -11.75 -12.00 2.79
N ILE A 19 -11.28 -13.21 3.05
CA ILE A 19 -10.10 -13.46 3.88
C ILE A 19 -8.85 -12.84 3.24
N ILE A 20 -8.68 -12.96 1.93
CA ILE A 20 -7.55 -12.36 1.20
C ILE A 20 -7.61 -10.83 1.29
N GLY A 21 -8.79 -10.21 1.18
CA GLY A 21 -8.96 -8.77 1.36
C GLY A 21 -8.51 -8.30 2.75
N LEU A 22 -8.93 -9.00 3.81
CA LEU A 22 -8.49 -8.71 5.17
C LEU A 22 -6.97 -8.90 5.34
N ALA A 23 -6.42 -9.99 4.79
CA ALA A 23 -4.98 -10.25 4.85
C ALA A 23 -4.19 -9.15 4.12
N ALA A 24 -4.70 -8.63 3.00
CA ALA A 24 -4.10 -7.53 2.26
C ALA A 24 -4.06 -6.24 3.08
N ILE A 25 -5.13 -5.89 3.79
CA ILE A 25 -5.16 -4.72 4.68
C ILE A 25 -4.11 -4.86 5.78
N ILE A 26 -4.08 -6.02 6.46
CA ILE A 26 -3.11 -6.31 7.52
C ILE A 26 -1.67 -6.21 6.98
N TRP A 27 -1.44 -6.75 5.78
CA TRP A 27 -0.14 -6.70 5.12
C TRP A 27 0.31 -5.27 4.81
N VAL A 28 -0.58 -4.41 4.28
CA VAL A 28 -0.24 -3.00 4.03
C VAL A 28 0.11 -2.28 5.33
N ILE A 29 -0.69 -2.47 6.39
CA ILE A 29 -0.42 -1.85 7.69
C ILE A 29 0.95 -2.31 8.21
N TYR A 30 1.23 -3.61 8.14
CA TYR A 30 2.53 -4.16 8.55
C TYR A 30 3.69 -3.56 7.74
N ASP A 31 3.58 -3.50 6.41
CA ASP A 31 4.65 -3.01 5.53
C ASP A 31 4.91 -1.50 5.76
N VAL A 32 3.85 -0.69 5.88
CA VAL A 32 3.93 0.76 6.19
C VAL A 32 4.57 1.03 7.55
N VAL A 33 4.20 0.27 8.59
CA VAL A 33 4.68 0.51 9.97
C VAL A 33 6.10 -0.05 10.18
N THR A 34 6.39 -1.25 9.65
CA THR A 34 7.63 -1.96 10.00
C THR A 34 8.75 -1.76 8.98
N LYS A 35 8.43 -1.70 7.68
CA LYS A 35 9.44 -1.59 6.63
C LYS A 35 9.73 -0.14 6.25
N GLN A 36 8.70 0.70 6.19
CA GLN A 36 8.85 2.09 5.78
C GLN A 36 9.16 3.05 6.95
N LYS A 37 10.34 2.89 7.54
CA LYS A 37 10.77 3.72 8.68
C LYS A 37 11.05 5.18 8.31
N THR A 38 11.47 5.41 7.07
CA THR A 38 11.82 6.72 6.47
C THR A 38 10.60 7.46 5.90
N MET A 39 9.44 6.82 5.85
CA MET A 39 8.21 7.43 5.35
C MET A 39 7.59 8.39 6.38
N PRO A 40 7.15 9.60 5.97
CA PRO A 40 6.46 10.55 6.83
C PRO A 40 5.15 9.98 7.39
N ASP A 41 4.83 10.28 8.64
CA ASP A 41 3.66 9.72 9.32
C ASP A 41 2.32 10.10 8.66
N GLY A 42 2.22 11.30 8.07
CA GLY A 42 1.03 11.69 7.30
C GLY A 42 0.80 10.82 6.06
N GLU A 43 1.88 10.44 5.37
CA GLU A 43 1.82 9.59 4.19
C GLU A 43 1.52 8.14 4.60
N LYS A 44 2.05 7.65 5.73
CA LYS A 44 1.67 6.35 6.30
C LYS A 44 0.16 6.26 6.54
N VAL A 45 -0.43 7.29 7.16
CA VAL A 45 -1.87 7.35 7.43
C VAL A 45 -2.68 7.35 6.13
N ILE A 46 -2.24 8.08 5.10
CA ILE A 46 -2.93 8.10 3.80
C ILE A 46 -2.99 6.70 3.18
N TRP A 47 -1.90 5.95 3.21
CA TRP A 47 -1.86 4.60 2.61
C TRP A 47 -2.69 3.59 3.39
N ILE A 48 -2.74 3.72 4.72
CA ILE A 48 -3.62 2.90 5.55
C ILE A 48 -5.09 3.18 5.22
N ILE A 49 -5.49 4.45 5.09
CA ILE A 49 -6.86 4.83 4.72
C ILE A 49 -7.19 4.32 3.31
N VAL A 50 -6.29 4.53 2.34
CA VAL A 50 -6.47 4.05 0.97
C VAL A 50 -6.61 2.53 0.92
N ALA A 51 -5.78 1.79 1.63
CA ALA A 51 -5.89 0.32 1.70
C ALA A 51 -7.18 -0.14 2.38
N LEU A 52 -7.69 0.62 3.35
CA LEU A 52 -8.93 0.27 4.05
C LEU A 52 -10.18 0.48 3.16
N PHE A 53 -10.22 1.56 2.38
CA PHE A 53 -11.34 1.85 1.47
C PHE A 53 -11.26 1.11 0.14
N LEU A 54 -10.06 0.95 -0.44
CA LEU A 54 -9.86 0.28 -1.74
C LEU A 54 -9.48 -1.21 -1.59
N ASN A 55 -9.29 -1.71 -0.37
CA ASN A 55 -8.99 -3.10 -0.06
C ASN A 55 -7.77 -3.61 -0.88
N ILE A 56 -7.95 -4.66 -1.68
CA ILE A 56 -6.91 -5.27 -2.50
C ILE A 56 -6.34 -4.30 -3.55
N ILE A 57 -7.17 -3.41 -4.10
CA ILE A 57 -6.74 -2.44 -5.13
C ILE A 57 -5.80 -1.41 -4.51
N GLY A 58 -6.13 -0.92 -3.30
CA GLY A 58 -5.28 0.01 -2.56
C GLY A 58 -3.93 -0.62 -2.22
N ALA A 59 -3.92 -1.89 -1.83
CA ALA A 59 -2.69 -2.64 -1.55
C ALA A 59 -1.79 -2.83 -2.79
N ILE A 60 -2.38 -3.07 -3.96
CA ILE A 60 -1.62 -3.20 -5.22
C ILE A 60 -1.00 -1.85 -5.61
N ILE A 61 -1.78 -0.77 -5.55
CA ILE A 61 -1.28 0.58 -5.85
C ILE A 61 -0.14 0.95 -4.90
N TYR A 62 -0.31 0.67 -3.60
CA TYR A 62 0.73 0.83 -2.59
C TYR A 62 2.01 0.07 -2.97
N TYR A 63 1.89 -1.22 -3.32
CA TYR A 63 3.05 -2.04 -3.68
C TYR A 63 3.82 -1.43 -4.87
N ILE A 64 3.12 -0.97 -5.91
CA ILE A 64 3.77 -0.40 -7.09
C ILE A 64 4.38 0.97 -6.79
N ILE A 65 3.60 1.89 -6.20
CA ILE A 65 4.03 3.28 -6.02
C ILE A 65 5.07 3.42 -4.92
N VAL A 66 4.96 2.63 -3.85
CA VAL A 66 5.80 2.83 -2.68
C VAL A 66 6.95 1.84 -2.66
N LYS A 67 6.63 0.56 -2.81
CA LYS A 67 7.62 -0.51 -2.69
C LYS A 67 8.41 -0.72 -3.99
N ALA A 68 7.79 -0.59 -5.16
CA ALA A 68 8.53 -0.73 -6.42
C ALA A 68 9.35 0.52 -6.76
N SER A 69 8.89 1.72 -6.35
CA SER A 69 9.62 2.96 -6.62
C SER A 69 10.84 3.20 -5.73
N HIS A 70 11.02 2.41 -4.65
CA HIS A 70 12.08 2.62 -3.65
C HIS A 70 12.11 4.07 -3.11
N LYS A 71 10.99 4.79 -3.17
CA LYS A 71 10.90 6.23 -2.84
C LYS A 71 11.44 6.58 -1.45
N TYR A 72 11.37 5.64 -0.50
CA TYR A 72 11.85 5.82 0.87
C TYR A 72 13.11 5.04 1.19
N GLU A 73 13.67 4.31 0.21
CA GLU A 73 14.96 3.62 0.33
C GLU A 73 16.12 4.46 -0.23
N GLY A 74 15.82 5.60 -0.87
CA GLY A 74 16.82 6.55 -1.34
C GLY A 74 17.43 7.38 -0.21
N GLU A 75 18.76 7.52 -0.24
CA GLU A 75 19.51 8.51 0.54
C GLU A 75 18.83 9.89 0.42
N PRO A 76 18.86 10.72 1.50
CA PRO A 76 18.21 12.02 1.51
C PRO A 76 18.61 12.76 0.25
N GLU A 77 17.60 13.24 -0.49
CA GLU A 77 17.76 14.02 -1.71
C GLU A 77 19.01 14.88 -1.57
N GLU A 78 20.06 14.54 -2.32
CA GLU A 78 21.16 15.45 -2.58
C GLU A 78 20.47 16.64 -3.21
N ASN A 79 20.25 17.66 -2.37
CA ASN A 79 19.83 18.98 -2.78
C ASN A 79 20.76 19.30 -3.94
N ASN A 80 20.23 19.24 -5.17
CA ASN A 80 20.87 19.90 -6.28
C ASN A 80 20.65 21.39 -5.98
N GLU A 81 21.39 21.89 -4.97
CA GLU A 81 21.78 23.27 -4.85
C GLU A 81 22.48 23.50 -6.18
N ASN A 82 21.72 24.00 -7.15
CA ASN A 82 22.29 24.62 -8.30
C ASN A 82 23.24 25.68 -7.69
N PRO A 83 24.57 25.50 -7.80
CA PRO A 83 25.52 26.34 -7.06
C PRO A 83 25.41 27.83 -7.45
N ASP A 84 24.68 28.09 -8.54
CA ASP A 84 24.49 29.39 -9.16
C ASP A 84 23.18 30.10 -8.74
N GLU A 85 22.33 29.51 -7.88
CA GLU A 85 21.14 30.20 -7.38
C GLU A 85 21.53 31.20 -6.26
N PRO A 86 21.40 32.52 -6.49
CA PRO A 86 21.79 33.50 -5.50
C PRO A 86 20.87 33.43 -4.29
N ILE A 87 21.48 33.41 -3.10
CA ILE A 87 20.79 33.47 -1.82
C ILE A 87 20.08 34.83 -1.74
N VAL A 88 18.77 34.85 -1.94
CA VAL A 88 17.93 36.02 -1.70
C VAL A 88 17.59 36.10 -0.21
N PHE A 89 18.18 37.08 0.47
CA PHE A 89 17.92 37.43 1.88
C PHE A 89 16.61 38.18 2.04
#